data_AF-A0A4V1VKY1-F1
#
_entry.id   AF-A0A4V1VKY1-F1
#
_cell.length_a   1.000
_cell.length_b   1.000
_cell.length_c   1.000
_cell.angle_alpha   90.00
_cell.angle_beta   90.00
_cell.angle_gamma   90.00
#
_symmetry.space_group_name_H-M   'P 1'
#
loop_
_entity.id
_entity.type
_entity.pdbx_description
1 polymer ?
#
loop_
_entity_poly.entity_id
_entity_poly.type
_entity_poly.pdbx_seq_one_letter_code
_entity_poly.pdbx_strand_id
1 'polypeptide(L)'
;MVADFENYGDLYGGVTAAQIRTAADTPAQNTTVIQGLAGELDGDDKAIAGQLEGDIEAGTRTNPQQAAQLSRSLAQKGNYAVGLMNQFAAAVETFDEKVDDLNQRLHTQTQSRYSSVVHDPDMRDDPDRPDYNDCKAQVKSELQGEYNTAVTALDTATDEVASMFRNYSDENVKKLLTSGYIPLGAAGLWPDVPLTPDEKRQALQNAIDNGTLPDFATMSLEETQQYIKDNPEVSAGLLEIMALPHLSPALTNLVLGQAAVDADILNGVVAGDGTYNDIADSTARLQAINESIADGH
;
A
#
# COMPACT_ATOMS: atom_id res chain seq x y z
N MET A 1 -16.33 -12.59 34.94
CA MET A 1 -15.04 -12.89 34.29
C MET A 1 -14.57 -11.60 33.64
N VAL A 2 -13.33 -11.17 33.90
CA VAL A 2 -12.79 -9.94 33.29
C VAL A 2 -12.46 -10.24 31.83
N ALA A 3 -13.08 -9.52 30.90
CA ALA A 3 -12.85 -9.68 29.46
C ALA A 3 -11.48 -9.09 29.03
N ASP A 4 -11.01 -9.48 27.86
CA ASP A 4 -9.81 -8.93 27.22
C ASP A 4 -10.09 -7.51 26.69
N PHE A 5 -9.08 -6.85 26.11
CA PHE A 5 -9.28 -5.62 25.35
C PHE A 5 -9.89 -5.95 23.99
N GLU A 6 -10.88 -5.16 23.58
CA GLU A 6 -11.62 -5.33 22.33
C GLU A 6 -10.79 -4.74 21.17
N ASN A 7 -10.60 -5.54 20.12
CA ASN A 7 -9.98 -5.11 18.88
C ASN A 7 -11.00 -4.39 17.96
N TYR A 8 -10.58 -3.96 16.77
CA TYR A 8 -11.46 -3.24 15.85
C TYR A 8 -12.66 -4.09 15.43
N GLY A 9 -12.43 -5.37 15.14
CA GLY A 9 -13.48 -6.32 14.79
C GLY A 9 -14.54 -6.47 15.91
N ASP A 10 -14.11 -6.54 17.17
CA ASP A 10 -15.01 -6.62 18.32
C ASP A 10 -15.87 -5.35 18.45
N LEU A 11 -15.27 -4.17 18.26
CA LEU A 11 -15.94 -2.88 18.38
C LEU A 11 -16.90 -2.60 17.21
N TYR A 12 -16.54 -3.04 15.99
CA TYR A 12 -17.18 -2.60 14.75
C TYR A 12 -17.81 -3.75 13.94
N GLY A 13 -18.28 -4.80 14.60
CA GLY A 13 -19.16 -5.81 13.98
C GLY A 13 -18.44 -6.82 13.08
N GLY A 14 -17.20 -7.15 13.41
CA GLY A 14 -16.39 -8.17 12.75
C GLY A 14 -15.62 -7.67 11.52
N VAL A 15 -15.56 -6.36 11.29
CA VAL A 15 -14.77 -5.76 10.22
C VAL A 15 -13.28 -5.87 10.54
N THR A 16 -12.46 -6.28 9.58
CA THR A 16 -10.98 -6.33 9.74
C THR A 16 -10.28 -5.44 8.72
N ALA A 17 -9.02 -5.07 9.00
CA ALA A 17 -8.16 -4.38 8.04
C ALA A 17 -8.09 -5.10 6.67
N ALA A 18 -7.96 -6.43 6.69
CA ALA A 18 -7.96 -7.25 5.49
C ALA A 18 -9.26 -7.13 4.68
N GLN A 19 -10.42 -7.12 5.34
CA GLN A 19 -11.69 -6.93 4.66
C GLN A 19 -11.83 -5.53 4.04
N ILE A 20 -11.29 -4.49 4.70
CA ILE A 20 -11.25 -3.13 4.15
C ILE A 20 -10.38 -3.10 2.89
N ARG A 21 -9.20 -3.74 2.90
CA ARG A 21 -8.34 -3.89 1.71
C ARG A 21 -9.05 -4.65 0.59
N THR A 22 -9.66 -5.79 0.88
CA THR A 22 -10.44 -6.56 -0.11
C THR A 22 -11.59 -5.74 -0.71
N ALA A 23 -12.22 -4.87 0.07
CA ALA A 23 -13.25 -3.97 -0.44
C ALA A 23 -12.67 -2.87 -1.37
N ALA A 24 -11.39 -2.54 -1.25
CA ALA A 24 -10.68 -1.61 -2.12
C ALA A 24 -10.19 -2.24 -3.44
N ASP A 25 -10.00 -3.56 -3.49
CA ASP A 25 -9.47 -4.28 -4.66
C ASP A 25 -10.30 -4.06 -5.94
N THR A 26 -11.63 -4.24 -5.84
CA THR A 26 -12.51 -4.07 -7.02
C THR A 26 -12.53 -2.62 -7.53
N PRO A 27 -12.69 -1.59 -6.67
CA PRO A 27 -12.48 -0.21 -7.07
C PRO A 27 -11.10 0.06 -7.69
N ALA A 28 -10.02 -0.52 -7.14
CA ALA A 28 -8.67 -0.37 -7.67
C ALA A 28 -8.55 -0.92 -9.09
N GLN A 29 -8.99 -2.17 -9.31
CA GLN A 29 -9.01 -2.81 -10.63
C GLN A 29 -9.79 -1.99 -11.66
N ASN A 30 -10.99 -1.52 -11.30
CA ASN A 30 -11.80 -0.69 -12.19
C ASN A 30 -11.11 0.64 -12.52
N THR A 31 -10.42 1.23 -11.55
CA THR A 31 -9.69 2.48 -11.72
C THR A 31 -8.52 2.29 -12.69
N THR A 32 -7.77 1.19 -12.57
CA THR A 32 -6.70 0.81 -13.50
C THR A 32 -7.24 0.64 -14.93
N VAL A 33 -8.38 -0.03 -15.11
CA VAL A 33 -9.02 -0.18 -16.43
C VAL A 33 -9.43 1.18 -17.01
N ILE A 34 -10.01 2.07 -16.20
CA ILE A 34 -10.41 3.41 -16.66
C ILE A 34 -9.18 4.25 -17.03
N GLN A 35 -8.08 4.12 -16.29
CA GLN A 35 -6.81 4.77 -16.63
C GLN A 35 -6.24 4.26 -17.96
N GLY A 36 -6.28 2.94 -18.18
CA GLY A 36 -5.88 2.33 -19.45
C GLY A 36 -6.71 2.86 -20.62
N LEU A 37 -8.04 2.88 -20.47
CA LEU A 37 -8.97 3.43 -21.48
C LEU A 37 -8.67 4.90 -21.79
N ALA A 38 -8.33 5.70 -20.79
CA ALA A 38 -7.94 7.10 -21.03
C ALA A 38 -6.69 7.19 -21.91
N GLY A 39 -5.69 6.33 -21.66
CA GLY A 39 -4.47 6.26 -22.46
C GLY A 39 -4.72 5.80 -23.90
N GLU A 40 -5.59 4.81 -24.11
CA GLU A 40 -6.01 4.37 -25.45
C GLU A 40 -6.71 5.49 -26.23
N LEU A 41 -7.65 6.21 -25.59
CA LEU A 41 -8.35 7.34 -26.21
C LEU A 41 -7.42 8.50 -26.59
N ASP A 42 -6.38 8.76 -25.79
CA ASP A 42 -5.34 9.73 -26.15
C ASP A 42 -4.50 9.27 -27.35
N GLY A 43 -4.21 7.98 -27.44
CA GLY A 43 -3.54 7.36 -28.59
C GLY A 43 -4.37 7.49 -29.86
N ASP A 44 -5.66 7.20 -29.75
CA ASP A 44 -6.63 7.31 -30.84
C ASP A 44 -6.77 8.76 -31.32
N ASP A 45 -6.88 9.76 -30.43
CA ASP A 45 -6.92 11.18 -30.84
C ASP A 45 -5.68 11.55 -31.66
N LYS A 46 -4.48 11.12 -31.23
CA LYS A 46 -3.24 11.38 -31.95
C LYS A 46 -3.19 10.67 -33.30
N ALA A 47 -3.69 9.45 -33.40
CA ALA A 47 -3.75 8.70 -34.65
C ALA A 47 -4.75 9.32 -35.64
N ILE A 48 -5.93 9.71 -35.15
CA ILE A 48 -6.99 10.38 -35.91
C ILE A 48 -6.52 11.74 -36.45
N ALA A 49 -5.80 12.51 -35.62
CA ALA A 49 -5.18 13.78 -36.02
C ALA A 49 -4.22 13.64 -37.21
N GLY A 50 -3.58 12.48 -37.37
CA GLY A 50 -2.67 12.20 -38.48
C GLY A 50 -3.35 11.69 -39.75
N GLN A 51 -4.66 11.34 -39.70
CA GLN A 51 -5.36 10.62 -40.77
C GLN A 51 -6.57 11.35 -41.35
N LEU A 52 -7.04 12.43 -40.73
CA LEU A 52 -8.21 13.20 -41.18
C LEU A 52 -7.84 14.64 -41.56
N GLU A 53 -8.49 15.18 -42.59
CA GLU A 53 -8.36 16.58 -43.01
C GLU A 53 -9.73 17.26 -43.05
N GLY A 54 -9.79 18.56 -42.71
CA GLY A 54 -10.99 19.42 -42.83
C GLY A 54 -12.00 19.31 -41.68
N ASP A 55 -13.25 19.71 -41.92
CA ASP A 55 -14.28 19.86 -40.86
C ASP A 55 -14.67 18.54 -40.15
N ILE A 56 -14.32 17.39 -40.71
CA ILE A 56 -14.52 16.07 -40.10
C ILE A 56 -13.56 15.87 -38.91
N GLU A 57 -12.36 16.46 -38.98
CA GLU A 57 -11.33 16.36 -37.95
C GLU A 57 -11.85 16.92 -36.60
N ALA A 58 -12.47 18.11 -36.62
CA ALA A 58 -12.95 18.77 -35.41
C ALA A 58 -13.99 17.93 -34.65
N GLY A 59 -14.98 17.34 -35.35
CA GLY A 59 -15.99 16.49 -34.74
C GLY A 59 -15.46 15.13 -34.26
N THR A 60 -14.48 14.58 -34.98
CA THR A 60 -13.92 13.25 -34.69
C THR A 60 -12.89 13.30 -33.54
N ARG A 61 -12.24 14.45 -33.30
CA ARG A 61 -11.28 14.65 -32.19
C ARG A 61 -11.93 15.08 -30.88
N THR A 62 -13.02 15.85 -30.96
CA THR A 62 -13.67 16.42 -29.77
C THR A 62 -14.19 15.33 -28.82
N ASN A 63 -14.79 14.26 -29.36
CA ASN A 63 -15.40 13.20 -28.53
C ASN A 63 -14.35 12.33 -27.79
N PRO A 64 -13.29 11.80 -28.45
CA PRO A 64 -12.21 11.08 -27.77
C PRO A 64 -11.50 11.93 -26.72
N GLN A 65 -11.23 13.21 -27.00
CA GLN A 65 -10.61 14.12 -26.03
C GLN A 65 -11.47 14.32 -24.78
N GLN A 66 -12.77 14.56 -24.95
CA GLN A 66 -13.69 14.70 -23.81
C GLN A 66 -13.81 13.40 -23.01
N ALA A 67 -13.87 12.25 -23.69
CA ALA A 67 -13.90 10.95 -23.04
C ALA A 67 -12.61 10.65 -22.27
N ALA A 68 -11.44 10.94 -22.85
CA ALA A 68 -10.15 10.79 -22.19
C ALA A 68 -10.06 11.67 -20.92
N GLN A 69 -10.49 12.94 -21.00
CA GLN A 69 -10.54 13.84 -19.85
C GLN A 69 -11.45 13.33 -18.73
N LEU A 70 -12.65 12.84 -19.08
CA LEU A 70 -13.58 12.26 -18.11
C LEU A 70 -12.99 11.00 -17.45
N SER A 71 -12.44 10.09 -18.25
CA SER A 71 -11.81 8.86 -17.76
C SER A 71 -10.63 9.18 -16.83
N ARG A 72 -9.75 10.13 -17.17
CA ARG A 72 -8.68 10.57 -16.26
C ARG A 72 -9.22 11.13 -14.95
N SER A 73 -10.28 11.94 -14.98
CA SER A 73 -10.89 12.48 -13.77
C SER A 73 -11.51 11.39 -12.88
N LEU A 74 -12.13 10.37 -13.48
CA LEU A 74 -12.63 9.21 -12.76
C LEU A 74 -11.49 8.37 -12.18
N ALA A 75 -10.42 8.13 -12.95
CA ALA A 75 -9.25 7.41 -12.50
C ALA A 75 -8.54 8.12 -11.33
N GLN A 76 -8.41 9.46 -11.39
CA GLN A 76 -7.87 10.27 -10.29
C GLN A 76 -8.68 10.08 -9.01
N LYS A 77 -10.01 10.24 -9.11
CA LYS A 77 -10.91 10.11 -7.94
C LYS A 77 -10.92 8.69 -7.39
N GLY A 78 -10.91 7.68 -8.26
CA GLY A 78 -10.86 6.27 -7.90
C GLY A 78 -9.58 5.92 -7.13
N ASN A 79 -8.42 6.27 -7.68
CA ASN A 79 -7.12 6.02 -7.02
C ASN A 79 -7.01 6.77 -5.70
N TYR A 80 -7.49 8.01 -5.63
CA TYR A 80 -7.51 8.77 -4.37
C TYR A 80 -8.40 8.11 -3.31
N ALA A 81 -9.61 7.67 -3.68
CA ALA A 81 -10.51 6.98 -2.76
C ALA A 81 -9.94 5.64 -2.27
N VAL A 82 -9.36 4.85 -3.17
CA VAL A 82 -8.64 3.60 -2.83
C VAL A 82 -7.50 3.88 -1.88
N GLY A 83 -6.70 4.92 -2.13
CA GLY A 83 -5.62 5.33 -1.22
C GLY A 83 -6.11 5.66 0.18
N LEU A 84 -7.25 6.35 0.32
CA LEU A 84 -7.85 6.62 1.61
C LEU A 84 -8.37 5.35 2.32
N MET A 85 -8.93 4.40 1.56
CA MET A 85 -9.32 3.10 2.12
C MET A 85 -8.12 2.31 2.62
N ASN A 86 -7.01 2.31 1.88
CA ASN A 86 -5.77 1.64 2.27
C ASN A 86 -5.15 2.30 3.51
N GLN A 87 -5.15 3.64 3.59
CA GLN A 87 -4.70 4.37 4.78
C GLN A 87 -5.54 4.00 6.02
N PHE A 88 -6.86 3.90 5.86
CA PHE A 88 -7.72 3.48 6.95
C PHE A 88 -7.48 2.03 7.38
N ALA A 89 -7.31 1.12 6.42
CA ALA A 89 -6.99 -0.27 6.72
C ALA A 89 -5.68 -0.41 7.51
N ALA A 90 -4.64 0.34 7.16
CA ALA A 90 -3.36 0.35 7.89
C ALA A 90 -3.52 0.89 9.33
N ALA A 91 -4.36 1.90 9.54
CA ALA A 91 -4.66 2.39 10.88
C ALA A 91 -5.40 1.35 11.74
N VAL A 92 -6.34 0.61 11.15
CA VAL A 92 -7.04 -0.50 11.81
C VAL A 92 -6.06 -1.62 12.18
N GLU A 93 -5.18 -2.00 11.27
CA GLU A 93 -4.16 -3.03 11.53
C GLU A 93 -3.22 -2.63 12.67
N THR A 94 -2.72 -1.38 12.66
CA THR A 94 -1.89 -0.85 13.75
C THR A 94 -2.61 -0.89 15.10
N PHE A 95 -3.91 -0.61 15.12
CA PHE A 95 -4.72 -0.68 16.33
C PHE A 95 -4.86 -2.14 16.81
N ASP A 96 -5.20 -3.06 15.92
CA ASP A 96 -5.38 -4.48 16.23
C ASP A 96 -4.08 -5.11 16.75
N GLU A 97 -2.94 -4.83 16.12
CA GLU A 97 -1.62 -5.28 16.59
C GLU A 97 -1.32 -4.76 18.00
N LYS A 98 -1.67 -3.51 18.30
CA LYS A 98 -1.48 -2.94 19.63
C LYS A 98 -2.40 -3.59 20.66
N VAL A 99 -3.64 -3.91 20.30
CA VAL A 99 -4.58 -4.63 21.17
C VAL A 99 -4.08 -6.06 21.45
N ASP A 100 -3.52 -6.74 20.45
CA ASP A 100 -2.92 -8.06 20.61
C ASP A 100 -1.73 -8.04 21.58
N ASP A 101 -0.81 -7.06 21.47
CA ASP A 101 0.27 -6.84 22.45
C ASP A 101 -0.29 -6.64 23.88
N LEU A 102 -1.30 -5.77 24.01
CA LEU A 102 -1.93 -5.48 25.31
C LEU A 102 -2.59 -6.72 25.90
N ASN A 103 -3.26 -7.53 25.08
CA ASN A 103 -3.90 -8.77 25.52
C ASN A 103 -2.86 -9.83 25.91
N GLN A 104 -1.77 -9.98 25.16
CA GLN A 104 -0.67 -10.87 25.52
C GLN A 104 -0.04 -10.46 26.86
N ARG A 105 0.17 -9.16 27.08
CA ARG A 105 0.68 -8.61 28.34
C ARG A 105 -0.31 -8.80 29.48
N LEU A 106 -1.60 -8.56 29.25
CA LEU A 106 -2.67 -8.81 30.22
C LEU A 106 -2.61 -10.26 30.72
N HIS A 107 -2.58 -11.24 29.81
CA HIS A 107 -2.51 -12.66 30.17
C HIS A 107 -1.22 -13.01 30.91
N THR A 108 -0.07 -12.58 30.38
CA THR A 108 1.24 -12.91 30.97
C THR A 108 1.41 -12.31 32.37
N GLN A 109 1.04 -11.05 32.56
CA GLN A 109 1.15 -10.36 33.86
C GLN A 109 0.13 -10.87 34.87
N THR A 110 -1.10 -11.19 34.42
CA THR A 110 -2.13 -11.80 35.29
C THR A 110 -1.63 -13.14 35.83
N GLN A 111 -1.10 -13.99 34.96
CA GLN A 111 -0.56 -15.30 35.36
C GLN A 111 0.61 -15.16 36.35
N SER A 112 1.53 -14.23 36.08
CA SER A 112 2.67 -13.97 36.97
C SER A 112 2.23 -13.46 38.35
N ARG A 113 1.31 -12.49 38.39
CA ARG A 113 0.77 -11.93 39.63
C ARG A 113 0.00 -12.98 40.42
N TYR A 114 -0.90 -13.70 39.77
CA TYR A 114 -1.67 -14.77 40.42
C TYR A 114 -0.75 -15.87 40.97
N SER A 115 0.25 -16.31 40.20
CA SER A 115 1.24 -17.28 40.69
C SER A 115 1.98 -16.77 41.93
N SER A 116 2.31 -15.48 41.99
CA SER A 116 3.00 -14.88 43.16
C SER A 116 2.10 -14.91 44.39
N VAL A 117 0.82 -14.55 44.24
CA VAL A 117 -0.20 -14.61 45.31
C VAL A 117 -0.44 -16.05 45.79
N VAL A 118 -0.41 -17.04 44.88
CA VAL A 118 -0.64 -18.46 45.23
C VAL A 118 0.51 -19.05 46.04
N HIS A 119 1.74 -18.62 45.77
CA HIS A 119 2.95 -19.16 46.40
C HIS A 119 3.45 -18.32 47.57
N ASP A 120 2.78 -17.20 47.89
CA ASP A 120 3.08 -16.37 49.05
C ASP A 120 2.59 -17.09 50.33
N PRO A 121 3.51 -17.47 51.24
CA PRO A 121 3.15 -18.14 52.50
C PRO A 121 2.18 -17.32 53.36
N ASP A 122 2.27 -15.99 53.30
CA ASP A 122 1.48 -15.09 54.13
C ASP A 122 0.03 -14.96 53.60
N MET A 123 -0.19 -15.27 52.32
CA MET A 123 -1.51 -15.23 51.64
C MET A 123 -2.23 -16.59 51.65
N ARG A 124 -1.60 -17.65 52.16
CA ARG A 124 -2.10 -19.04 52.01
C ARG A 124 -3.47 -19.25 52.64
N ASP A 125 -3.70 -18.66 53.81
CA ASP A 125 -4.93 -18.76 54.59
C ASP A 125 -5.66 -17.42 54.71
N ASP A 126 -5.26 -16.41 53.92
CA ASP A 126 -5.88 -15.08 53.92
C ASP A 126 -7.25 -15.13 53.21
N PRO A 127 -8.36 -14.81 53.90
CA PRO A 127 -9.69 -14.78 53.29
C PRO A 127 -9.86 -13.68 52.22
N ASP A 128 -9.01 -12.64 52.25
CA ASP A 128 -9.02 -11.51 51.31
C ASP A 128 -8.01 -11.70 50.16
N ARG A 129 -7.44 -12.91 50.04
CA ARG A 129 -6.51 -13.24 48.96
C ARG A 129 -7.15 -12.97 47.59
N PRO A 130 -6.52 -12.14 46.72
CA PRO A 130 -7.03 -11.88 45.38
C PRO A 130 -7.16 -13.16 44.55
N ASP A 131 -8.32 -13.33 43.91
CA ASP A 131 -8.50 -14.41 42.95
C ASP A 131 -7.85 -14.06 41.58
N TYR A 132 -7.96 -14.97 40.61
CA TYR A 132 -7.42 -14.73 39.26
C TYR A 132 -8.11 -13.56 38.56
N ASN A 133 -9.43 -13.38 38.73
CA ASN A 133 -10.17 -12.27 38.13
C ASN A 133 -9.80 -10.93 38.79
N ASP A 134 -9.54 -10.91 40.10
CA ASP A 134 -9.06 -9.73 40.82
C ASP A 134 -7.69 -9.30 40.29
N CYS A 135 -6.77 -10.27 40.13
CA CYS A 135 -5.48 -10.03 39.50
C CYS A 135 -5.64 -9.50 38.06
N LYS A 136 -6.55 -10.10 37.29
CA LYS A 136 -6.81 -9.68 35.90
C LYS A 136 -7.38 -8.26 35.84
N ALA A 137 -8.30 -7.90 36.74
CA ALA A 137 -8.88 -6.57 36.81
C ALA A 137 -7.82 -5.50 37.12
N GLN A 138 -6.90 -5.79 38.05
CA GLN A 138 -5.81 -4.88 38.39
C GLN A 138 -4.86 -4.66 37.20
N VAL A 139 -4.36 -5.74 36.59
CA VAL A 139 -3.48 -5.66 35.41
C VAL A 139 -4.18 -4.94 34.26
N LYS A 140 -5.47 -5.23 34.01
CA LYS A 140 -6.24 -4.52 32.98
C LYS A 140 -6.33 -3.02 33.26
N SER A 141 -6.56 -2.62 34.52
CA SER A 141 -6.57 -1.20 34.91
C SER A 141 -5.22 -0.52 34.69
N GLU A 142 -4.10 -1.23 34.88
CA GLU A 142 -2.74 -0.70 34.63
C GLU A 142 -2.51 -0.48 33.13
N LEU A 143 -3.01 -1.38 32.28
CA LEU A 143 -2.88 -1.31 30.81
C LEU A 143 -3.91 -0.40 30.14
N GLN A 144 -4.98 -0.01 30.83
CA GLN A 144 -6.11 0.76 30.28
C GLN A 144 -5.67 2.10 29.65
N GLY A 145 -4.66 2.77 30.21
CA GLY A 145 -4.14 4.03 29.66
C GLY A 145 -3.53 3.86 28.26
N GLU A 146 -2.81 2.76 28.03
CA GLU A 146 -2.26 2.43 26.71
C GLU A 146 -3.37 2.08 25.72
N TYR A 147 -4.37 1.30 26.15
CA TYR A 147 -5.53 0.99 25.31
C TYR A 147 -6.27 2.26 24.88
N ASN A 148 -6.56 3.18 25.81
CA ASN A 148 -7.25 4.44 25.49
C ASN A 148 -6.43 5.32 24.52
N THR A 149 -5.10 5.26 24.61
CA THR A 149 -4.20 5.94 23.67
C THR A 149 -4.33 5.34 22.27
N ALA A 150 -4.39 4.01 22.16
CA ALA A 150 -4.59 3.32 20.88
C ALA A 150 -5.96 3.67 20.26
N VAL A 151 -7.04 3.69 21.06
CA VAL A 151 -8.37 4.11 20.60
C VAL A 151 -8.35 5.55 20.09
N THR A 152 -7.72 6.47 20.84
CA THR A 152 -7.61 7.88 20.42
C THR A 152 -6.83 8.04 19.12
N ALA A 153 -5.78 7.25 18.91
CA ALA A 153 -5.00 7.25 17.68
C ALA A 153 -5.82 6.74 16.48
N LEU A 154 -6.60 5.68 16.67
CA LEU A 154 -7.53 5.16 15.67
C LEU A 154 -8.62 6.19 15.32
N ASP A 155 -9.23 6.84 16.31
CA ASP A 155 -10.24 7.88 16.10
C ASP A 155 -9.66 9.06 15.32
N THR A 156 -8.45 9.50 15.68
CA THR A 156 -7.74 10.58 14.98
C THR A 156 -7.46 10.22 13.53
N ALA A 157 -6.99 8.99 13.27
CA ALA A 157 -6.75 8.51 11.91
C ALA A 157 -8.05 8.43 11.10
N THR A 158 -9.15 8.01 11.73
CA THR A 158 -10.48 7.94 11.11
C THR A 158 -10.97 9.33 10.71
N ASP A 159 -10.86 10.31 11.61
CA ASP A 159 -11.23 11.70 11.35
C ASP A 159 -10.36 12.34 10.26
N GLU A 160 -9.06 12.01 10.24
CA GLU A 160 -8.15 12.46 9.18
C GLU A 160 -8.58 11.91 7.82
N VAL A 161 -8.81 10.60 7.70
CA VAL A 161 -9.27 9.98 6.45
C VAL A 161 -10.62 10.57 6.02
N ALA A 162 -11.56 10.74 6.96
CA ALA A 162 -12.87 11.35 6.68
C ALA A 162 -12.75 12.81 6.20
N SER A 163 -11.80 13.57 6.77
CA SER A 163 -11.50 14.93 6.32
C SER A 163 -10.91 14.93 4.91
N MET A 164 -9.96 14.03 4.61
CA MET A 164 -9.35 13.92 3.29
C MET A 164 -10.36 13.48 2.20
N PHE A 165 -11.36 12.68 2.55
CA PHE A 165 -12.49 12.37 1.66
C PHE A 165 -13.32 13.61 1.29
N ARG A 166 -13.51 14.53 2.23
CA ARG A 166 -14.29 15.77 2.03
C ARG A 166 -13.47 16.87 1.38
N ASN A 167 -12.16 16.91 1.65
CA ASN A 167 -11.25 17.98 1.31
C ASN A 167 -10.08 17.45 0.47
N TYR A 168 -10.32 17.29 -0.84
CA TYR A 168 -9.26 16.96 -1.78
C TYR A 168 -8.20 18.07 -1.84
N SER A 169 -6.92 17.70 -1.82
CA SER A 169 -5.79 18.60 -2.05
C SER A 169 -4.58 17.86 -2.63
N ASP A 170 -3.73 18.59 -3.34
CA ASP A 170 -2.48 18.05 -3.89
C ASP A 170 -1.50 17.61 -2.79
N GLU A 171 -1.55 18.26 -1.63
CA GLU A 171 -0.80 17.85 -0.43
C GLU A 171 -1.26 16.47 0.08
N ASN A 172 -2.57 16.24 0.13
CA ASN A 172 -3.14 14.95 0.52
C ASN A 172 -2.78 13.86 -0.50
N VAL A 173 -2.82 14.18 -1.80
CA VAL A 173 -2.36 13.26 -2.86
C VAL A 173 -0.88 12.92 -2.66
N LYS A 174 -0.02 13.93 -2.45
CA LYS A 174 1.41 13.71 -2.21
C LYS A 174 1.67 12.86 -0.98
N LYS A 175 0.92 13.09 0.11
CA LYS A 175 0.97 12.28 1.31
C LYS A 175 0.61 10.82 1.01
N LEU A 176 -0.52 10.57 0.34
CA LEU A 176 -0.96 9.21 0.01
C LEU A 176 0.01 8.47 -0.94
N LEU A 177 0.58 9.18 -1.92
CA LEU A 177 1.61 8.62 -2.81
C LEU A 177 2.87 8.26 -2.03
N THR A 178 3.41 9.18 -1.23
CA THR A 178 4.65 8.94 -0.48
C THR A 178 4.48 7.94 0.66
N SER A 179 3.28 7.83 1.24
CA SER A 179 2.93 6.79 2.22
C SER A 179 2.61 5.42 1.60
N GLY A 180 2.70 5.27 0.26
CA GLY A 180 2.50 3.98 -0.39
C GLY A 180 1.05 3.49 -0.36
N TYR A 181 0.07 4.38 -0.20
CA TYR A 181 -1.35 4.04 -0.23
C TYR A 181 -1.98 4.18 -1.62
N ILE A 182 -1.42 5.08 -2.44
CA ILE A 182 -1.68 5.16 -3.88
C ILE A 182 -0.48 4.55 -4.62
N PRO A 183 -0.69 3.61 -5.57
CA PRO A 183 0.40 2.99 -6.31
C PRO A 183 1.15 4.02 -7.16
N LEU A 184 2.47 3.87 -7.28
CA LEU A 184 3.31 4.80 -8.06
C LEU A 184 2.92 4.88 -9.54
N GLY A 185 2.38 3.80 -10.12
CA GLY A 185 1.84 3.81 -11.49
C GLY A 185 0.68 4.78 -11.70
N ALA A 186 -0.02 5.17 -10.63
CA ALA A 186 -1.06 6.19 -10.68
C ALA A 186 -0.51 7.62 -10.53
N ALA A 187 0.77 7.83 -10.20
CA ALA A 187 1.33 9.17 -9.99
C ALA A 187 1.22 10.06 -11.25
N GLY A 188 1.25 9.46 -12.45
CA GLY A 188 1.06 10.17 -13.72
C GLY A 188 -0.32 10.83 -13.87
N LEU A 189 -1.30 10.47 -13.04
CA LEU A 189 -2.59 11.14 -12.97
C LEU A 189 -2.50 12.52 -12.31
N TRP A 190 -1.43 12.82 -11.56
CA TRP A 190 -1.22 14.09 -10.87
C TRP A 190 0.11 14.73 -11.29
N PRO A 191 0.21 15.26 -12.52
CA PRO A 191 1.46 15.83 -13.03
C PRO A 191 1.98 17.03 -12.21
N ASP A 192 1.08 17.74 -11.54
CA ASP A 192 1.41 18.88 -10.68
C ASP A 192 1.88 18.47 -9.27
N VAL A 193 1.91 17.16 -8.98
CA VAL A 193 2.39 16.58 -7.72
C VAL A 193 3.69 15.80 -8.00
N PRO A 194 4.83 16.48 -8.19
CA PRO A 194 6.08 15.82 -8.50
C PRO A 194 6.59 15.02 -7.29
N LEU A 195 7.10 13.82 -7.59
CA LEU A 195 7.82 12.97 -6.66
C LEU A 195 9.30 12.92 -7.06
N THR A 196 10.19 13.12 -6.09
CA THR A 196 11.62 12.88 -6.27
C THR A 196 11.92 11.37 -6.34
N PRO A 197 13.08 10.95 -6.87
CA PRO A 197 13.48 9.54 -6.83
C PRO A 197 13.48 8.94 -5.42
N ASP A 198 13.93 9.70 -4.42
CA ASP A 198 13.88 9.28 -3.01
C ASP A 198 12.46 9.12 -2.47
N GLU A 199 11.54 10.02 -2.85
CA GLU A 199 10.13 9.91 -2.50
C GLU A 199 9.48 8.68 -3.15
N LYS A 200 9.86 8.33 -4.38
CA LYS A 200 9.42 7.10 -5.06
C LYS A 200 9.97 5.85 -4.37
N ARG A 201 11.26 5.85 -4.00
CA ARG A 201 11.87 4.77 -3.20
C ARG A 201 11.13 4.58 -1.87
N GLN A 202 10.87 5.67 -1.16
CA GLN A 202 10.15 5.63 0.11
C GLN A 202 8.70 5.16 -0.06
N ALA A 203 8.02 5.58 -1.13
CA ALA A 203 6.67 5.13 -1.44
C ALA A 203 6.58 3.62 -1.62
N LEU A 204 7.51 2.99 -2.36
CA LEU A 204 7.55 1.54 -2.50
C LEU A 204 7.86 0.83 -1.18
N GLN A 205 8.81 1.36 -0.40
CA GLN A 205 9.10 0.80 0.92
C GLN A 205 7.86 0.86 1.82
N ASN A 206 7.19 2.01 1.87
CA ASN A 206 5.99 2.18 2.67
C ASN A 206 4.84 1.30 2.18
N ALA A 207 4.70 1.09 0.87
CA ALA A 207 3.70 0.19 0.30
C ALA A 207 3.94 -1.28 0.72
N ILE A 208 5.20 -1.69 0.87
CA ILE A 208 5.54 -3.00 1.44
C ILE A 208 5.22 -3.01 2.94
N ASP A 209 5.66 -1.99 3.68
CA ASP A 209 5.51 -1.91 5.14
C ASP A 209 4.02 -1.84 5.57
N ASN A 210 3.15 -1.22 4.77
CA ASN A 210 1.73 -1.08 5.04
C ASN A 210 0.87 -2.20 4.40
N GLY A 211 1.50 -3.16 3.72
CA GLY A 211 0.86 -4.33 3.12
C GLY A 211 0.03 -4.06 1.86
N THR A 212 0.20 -2.91 1.18
CA THR A 212 -0.39 -2.71 -0.17
C THR A 212 0.44 -3.40 -1.26
N LEU A 213 1.71 -3.69 -0.98
CA LEU A 213 2.57 -4.59 -1.75
C LEU A 213 3.05 -5.77 -0.88
N PRO A 214 3.36 -6.92 -1.49
CA PRO A 214 3.98 -8.04 -0.78
C PRO A 214 5.35 -7.69 -0.19
N ASP A 215 5.72 -8.35 0.90
CA ASP A 215 7.10 -8.32 1.39
C ASP A 215 8.02 -9.15 0.50
N PHE A 216 8.59 -8.49 -0.51
CA PHE A 216 9.52 -9.08 -1.46
C PHE A 216 10.79 -9.63 -0.81
N ALA A 217 11.16 -9.25 0.43
CA ALA A 217 12.33 -9.84 1.09
C ALA A 217 12.11 -11.32 1.45
N THR A 218 10.85 -11.75 1.56
CA THR A 218 10.48 -13.14 1.88
C THR A 218 10.16 -13.99 0.65
N MET A 219 9.95 -13.35 -0.51
CA MET A 219 9.64 -14.03 -1.76
C MET A 219 10.90 -14.52 -2.47
N SER A 220 10.81 -15.67 -3.13
CA SER A 220 11.82 -16.08 -4.09
C SER A 220 11.83 -15.17 -5.32
N LEU A 221 12.96 -15.11 -6.03
CA LEU A 221 13.07 -14.30 -7.24
C LEU A 221 12.05 -14.72 -8.32
N GLU A 222 11.74 -16.02 -8.42
CA GLU A 222 10.73 -16.55 -9.35
C GLU A 222 9.31 -16.07 -8.98
N GLU A 223 8.96 -16.07 -7.69
CA GLU A 223 7.69 -15.52 -7.23
C GLU A 223 7.60 -14.01 -7.46
N THR A 224 8.69 -13.27 -7.24
CA THR A 224 8.75 -11.83 -7.53
C THR A 224 8.58 -11.56 -9.02
N GLN A 225 9.25 -12.32 -9.90
CA GLN A 225 9.09 -12.20 -11.34
C GLN A 225 7.64 -12.46 -11.77
N GLN A 226 7.04 -13.53 -11.26
CA GLN A 226 5.65 -13.87 -11.57
C GLN A 226 4.70 -12.77 -11.10
N TYR A 227 4.91 -12.25 -9.88
CA TYR A 227 4.12 -11.15 -9.35
C TYR A 227 4.20 -9.89 -10.22
N ILE A 228 5.40 -9.52 -10.69
CA ILE A 228 5.57 -8.37 -11.61
C ILE A 228 4.85 -8.62 -12.94
N LYS A 229 4.94 -9.84 -13.50
CA LYS A 229 4.23 -10.20 -14.74
C LYS A 229 2.71 -10.09 -14.56
N ASP A 230 2.20 -10.45 -13.39
CA ASP A 230 0.78 -10.38 -13.06
C ASP A 230 0.32 -8.96 -12.67
N ASN A 231 1.25 -8.08 -12.26
CA ASN A 231 0.99 -6.71 -11.77
C ASN A 231 1.97 -5.70 -12.41
N PRO A 232 1.90 -5.48 -13.74
CA PRO A 232 2.86 -4.66 -14.49
C PRO A 232 2.92 -3.18 -14.05
N GLU A 233 1.89 -2.68 -13.36
CA GLU A 233 1.86 -1.34 -12.79
C GLU A 233 2.88 -1.12 -11.66
N VAL A 234 3.37 -2.19 -11.03
CA VAL A 234 4.42 -2.14 -10.01
C VAL A 234 5.77 -1.73 -10.63
N SER A 235 5.96 -2.02 -11.92
CA SER A 235 7.14 -1.61 -12.69
C SER A 235 7.21 -0.09 -12.89
N ALA A 236 6.09 0.61 -12.77
CA ALA A 236 6.02 2.05 -12.98
C ALA A 236 6.74 2.79 -11.84
N GLY A 237 7.82 3.48 -12.19
CA GLY A 237 8.66 4.22 -11.24
C GLY A 237 9.91 3.48 -10.77
N LEU A 238 10.07 2.19 -11.10
CA LEU A 238 11.28 1.44 -10.75
C LEU A 238 12.54 1.96 -11.46
N LEU A 239 12.41 2.47 -12.69
CA LEU A 239 13.55 2.96 -13.49
C LEU A 239 14.40 4.00 -12.71
N GLU A 240 13.74 4.93 -12.03
CA GLU A 240 14.41 6.00 -11.29
C GLU A 240 14.95 5.53 -9.92
N ILE A 241 14.47 4.39 -9.42
CA ILE A 241 14.88 3.79 -8.14
C ILE A 241 16.04 2.81 -8.34
N MET A 242 16.11 2.13 -9.49
CA MET A 242 17.16 1.17 -9.84
C MET A 242 18.57 1.77 -9.81
N ALA A 243 18.68 3.08 -10.04
CA ALA A 243 19.94 3.82 -9.99
C ALA A 243 20.32 4.30 -8.57
N LEU A 244 19.46 4.13 -7.55
CA LEU A 244 19.72 4.62 -6.20
C LEU A 244 20.58 3.65 -5.39
N PRO A 245 21.50 4.15 -4.55
CA PRO A 245 22.26 3.33 -3.63
C PRO A 245 21.44 2.86 -2.43
N HIS A 246 21.87 1.76 -1.81
CA HIS A 246 21.35 1.25 -0.53
C HIS A 246 19.84 0.95 -0.51
N LEU A 247 19.37 0.17 -1.47
CA LEU A 247 18.02 -0.40 -1.43
C LEU A 247 17.88 -1.38 -0.26
N SER A 248 16.68 -1.43 0.33
CA SER A 248 16.35 -2.47 1.31
C SER A 248 16.34 -3.85 0.65
N PRO A 249 16.49 -4.96 1.40
CA PRO A 249 16.44 -6.30 0.81
C PRO A 249 15.18 -6.56 -0.03
N ALA A 250 14.02 -6.06 0.40
CA ALA A 250 12.77 -6.19 -0.35
C ALA A 250 12.82 -5.42 -1.68
N LEU A 251 13.27 -4.17 -1.66
CA LEU A 251 13.41 -3.36 -2.88
C LEU A 251 14.50 -3.90 -3.80
N THR A 252 15.59 -4.44 -3.27
CA THR A 252 16.61 -5.13 -4.05
C THR A 252 16.02 -6.34 -4.76
N ASN A 253 15.24 -7.18 -4.07
CA ASN A 253 14.62 -8.34 -4.69
C ASN A 253 13.60 -7.94 -5.76
N LEU A 254 12.80 -6.88 -5.52
CA LEU A 254 11.88 -6.30 -6.50
C LEU A 254 12.61 -5.82 -7.77
N VAL A 255 13.73 -5.09 -7.61
CA VAL A 255 14.57 -4.62 -8.72
C VAL A 255 15.17 -5.78 -9.51
N LEU A 256 15.66 -6.83 -8.84
CA LEU A 256 16.19 -8.02 -9.49
C LEU A 256 15.09 -8.80 -10.24
N GLY A 257 13.89 -8.89 -9.65
CA GLY A 257 12.72 -9.48 -10.30
C GLY A 257 12.38 -8.74 -11.59
N GLN A 258 12.33 -7.40 -11.54
CA GLN A 258 12.08 -6.57 -12.72
C GLN A 258 13.15 -6.76 -13.79
N ALA A 259 14.42 -6.81 -13.40
CA ALA A 259 15.53 -7.03 -14.34
C ALA A 259 15.39 -8.35 -15.10
N ALA A 260 14.93 -9.40 -14.41
CA ALA A 260 14.70 -10.69 -15.04
C ALA A 260 13.48 -10.67 -15.97
N VAL A 261 12.40 -9.97 -15.61
CA VAL A 261 11.25 -9.74 -16.51
C VAL A 261 11.69 -8.98 -17.77
N ASP A 262 12.49 -7.92 -17.61
CA ASP A 262 13.00 -7.13 -18.73
C ASP A 262 13.93 -7.97 -19.63
N ALA A 263 14.77 -8.83 -19.05
CA ALA A 263 15.60 -9.76 -19.79
C ALA A 263 14.78 -10.80 -20.56
N ASP A 264 13.72 -11.34 -19.97
CA ASP A 264 12.78 -12.25 -20.63
C ASP A 264 12.11 -11.57 -21.84
N ILE A 265 11.65 -10.33 -21.68
CA ILE A 265 11.04 -9.53 -22.77
C ILE A 265 12.03 -9.36 -23.92
N LEU A 266 13.26 -8.94 -23.62
CA LEU A 266 14.27 -8.74 -24.67
C LEU A 266 14.67 -10.05 -25.35
N ASN A 267 14.73 -11.16 -24.63
CA ASN A 267 15.01 -12.48 -25.20
C ASN A 267 13.84 -13.00 -26.06
N GLY A 268 12.59 -12.78 -25.65
CA GLY A 268 11.40 -13.06 -26.45
C GLY A 268 11.36 -12.26 -27.74
N VAL A 269 11.69 -10.97 -27.68
CA VAL A 269 11.79 -10.09 -28.86
C VAL A 269 12.79 -10.63 -29.87
N VAL A 270 13.94 -11.15 -29.43
CA VAL A 270 14.92 -11.83 -30.31
C VAL A 270 14.33 -13.10 -30.96
N ALA A 271 13.37 -13.74 -30.31
CA ALA A 271 12.59 -14.87 -30.84
C ALA A 271 11.36 -14.45 -31.69
N GLY A 272 11.00 -13.16 -31.73
CA GLY A 272 10.01 -12.57 -32.63
C GLY A 272 8.61 -12.30 -32.04
N ASP A 273 8.46 -12.20 -30.73
CA ASP A 273 7.14 -12.09 -30.05
C ASP A 273 6.82 -10.73 -29.38
N GLY A 274 7.78 -9.80 -29.22
CA GLY A 274 7.57 -8.56 -28.46
C GLY A 274 7.23 -7.30 -29.28
N THR A 275 6.67 -6.28 -28.61
CA THR A 275 6.33 -4.98 -29.23
C THR A 275 7.45 -3.94 -29.04
N TYR A 276 7.51 -2.90 -29.88
CA TYR A 276 8.62 -1.94 -29.90
C TYR A 276 8.73 -1.10 -28.61
N ASN A 277 7.61 -0.80 -27.95
CA ASN A 277 7.61 0.00 -26.71
C ASN A 277 8.18 -0.80 -25.53
N ASP A 278 7.89 -2.10 -25.45
CA ASP A 278 8.39 -2.98 -24.38
C ASP A 278 9.92 -3.09 -24.42
N ILE A 279 10.52 -3.01 -25.62
CA ILE A 279 11.98 -3.04 -25.82
C ILE A 279 12.66 -1.80 -25.27
N ALA A 280 12.11 -0.61 -25.57
CA ALA A 280 12.73 0.65 -25.18
C ALA A 280 12.78 0.80 -23.65
N ASP A 281 11.68 0.49 -22.98
CA ASP A 281 11.56 0.57 -21.53
C ASP A 281 12.42 -0.49 -20.83
N SER A 282 12.44 -1.73 -21.34
CA SER A 282 13.29 -2.81 -20.81
C SER A 282 14.77 -2.49 -20.96
N THR A 283 15.17 -1.91 -22.10
CA THR A 283 16.56 -1.50 -22.35
C THR A 283 16.99 -0.40 -21.38
N ALA A 284 16.13 0.61 -21.17
CA ALA A 284 16.41 1.72 -20.26
C ALA A 284 16.58 1.23 -18.81
N ARG A 285 15.72 0.32 -18.34
CA ARG A 285 15.80 -0.26 -16.99
C ARG A 285 17.07 -1.08 -16.77
N LEU A 286 17.43 -1.95 -17.70
CA LEU A 286 18.67 -2.72 -17.60
C LEU A 286 19.92 -1.84 -17.66
N GLN A 287 19.90 -0.75 -18.43
CA GLN A 287 20.99 0.21 -18.47
C GLN A 287 21.17 0.91 -17.11
N ALA A 288 20.08 1.37 -16.48
CA ALA A 288 20.11 2.01 -15.16
C ALA A 288 20.70 1.08 -14.07
N ILE A 289 20.37 -0.22 -14.11
CA ILE A 289 20.95 -1.22 -13.20
C ILE A 289 22.46 -1.37 -13.45
N ASN A 290 22.88 -1.47 -14.71
CA ASN A 290 24.30 -1.63 -15.04
C ASN A 290 25.13 -0.39 -14.65
N GLU A 291 24.58 0.82 -14.81
CA GLU A 291 25.20 2.07 -14.36
C GLU A 291 25.34 2.09 -12.83
N SER A 292 24.29 1.68 -12.11
CA SER A 292 24.32 1.53 -10.64
C SER A 292 25.40 0.57 -10.15
N ILE A 293 25.62 -0.56 -10.86
CA ILE A 293 26.68 -1.53 -10.55
C ILE A 293 28.08 -0.96 -10.85
N ALA A 294 28.21 -0.21 -11.95
CA ALA A 294 29.50 0.36 -12.39
C ALA A 294 30.01 1.50 -11.49
N ASP A 295 29.09 2.25 -10.87
CA ASP A 295 29.41 3.35 -9.95
C ASP A 295 29.84 2.88 -8.55
N GLY A 296 29.92 1.57 -8.33
CA GLY A 296 30.56 0.97 -7.16
C GLY A 296 29.69 0.98 -5.91
N HIS A 297 28.77 0.01 -5.86
CA HIS A 297 28.33 -0.58 -4.58
C HIS A 297 29.40 -1.50 -4.02
#